data_AF-A0A1U9KR80-F1
#
_entry.id   AF-A0A1U9KR80-F1
#
_cell.length_a   1.000
_cell.length_b   1.000
_cell.length_c   1.000
_cell.angle_alpha   90.00
_cell.angle_beta   90.00
_cell.angle_gamma   90.00
#
_symmetry.space_group_name_H-M   'P 1'
#
loop_
_entity.id
_entity.type
_entity.pdbx_description
1 polymer ?
#
loop_
_entity_poly.entity_id
_entity_poly.type
_entity_poly.pdbx_seq_one_letter_code
_entity_poly.pdbx_strand_id
1 'polypeptide(L)'
;MPVGDRKIFYRATDNVGRWFDPDREETRDSPPWKPSILMPRAASRLTLTVSYIRAQRLQDISEEDAQSEGCIRLRSGRAVEVQGAQYAGNYWGSPNSWFRTIWAEIHGPDAWTENPWVWALTFTVEQRNIDAARQENAA
;
A
#
# COMPACT_ATOMS: atom_id res chain seq x y z
N MET A 1 -3.04 -17.93 -18.34
CA MET A 1 -3.21 -17.92 -19.81
C MET A 1 -3.95 -16.66 -20.20
N PRO A 2 -3.40 -15.75 -21.02
CA PRO A 2 -4.20 -14.68 -21.60
C PRO A 2 -5.09 -15.26 -22.70
N VAL A 3 -6.34 -14.82 -22.73
CA VAL A 3 -7.31 -15.09 -23.80
C VAL A 3 -7.25 -13.91 -24.77
N GLY A 4 -6.65 -14.11 -25.95
CA GLY A 4 -6.54 -13.12 -27.03
C GLY A 4 -5.42 -12.09 -26.87
N ASP A 5 -5.04 -11.46 -27.99
CA ASP A 5 -3.94 -10.49 -28.19
C ASP A 5 -4.04 -9.15 -27.41
N ARG A 6 -4.90 -9.08 -26.39
CA ARG A 6 -5.08 -7.84 -25.62
C ARG A 6 -3.99 -7.68 -24.57
N LYS A 7 -3.11 -6.70 -24.80
CA LYS A 7 -2.11 -6.24 -23.82
C LYS A 7 -2.81 -5.65 -22.59
N ILE A 8 -2.58 -6.24 -21.42
CA ILE A 8 -3.16 -5.80 -20.14
C ILE A 8 -2.14 -4.90 -19.43
N PHE A 9 -2.59 -3.74 -18.97
CA PHE A 9 -1.78 -2.79 -18.22
C PHE A 9 -2.18 -2.80 -16.74
N TYR A 10 -1.20 -2.78 -15.85
CA TYR A 10 -1.43 -2.59 -14.41
C TYR A 10 -0.67 -1.38 -13.90
N ARG A 11 -1.33 -0.55 -13.09
CA ARG A 11 -0.73 0.71 -12.61
C ARG A 11 0.59 0.50 -11.87
N ALA A 12 0.79 -0.68 -11.28
CA ALA A 12 2.03 -1.02 -10.61
C ALA A 12 3.15 -1.45 -11.57
N THR A 13 2.85 -1.93 -12.79
CA THR A 13 3.85 -2.39 -13.78
C THR A 13 4.11 -1.41 -14.91
N ASP A 14 3.06 -0.76 -15.39
CA ASP A 14 3.14 0.06 -16.59
C ASP A 14 2.92 1.52 -16.19
N ASN A 15 3.71 2.42 -16.76
CA ASN A 15 3.51 3.86 -16.63
C ASN A 15 3.38 4.45 -18.03
N VAL A 16 2.27 4.10 -18.69
CA VAL A 16 1.96 4.54 -20.04
C VAL A 16 0.87 5.60 -19.97
N GLY A 17 1.28 6.86 -20.16
CA GLY A 17 0.36 7.99 -20.29
C GLY A 17 -0.37 7.98 -21.64
N ARG A 18 0.20 7.33 -22.65
CA ARG A 18 -0.40 7.12 -23.98
C ARG A 18 -0.26 5.68 -24.41
N TRP A 19 -1.32 5.14 -25.00
CA TRP A 19 -1.31 3.82 -25.63
C TRP A 19 -2.02 3.87 -26.98
N PHE A 20 -1.43 3.20 -27.97
CA PHE A 20 -2.00 3.05 -29.31
C PHE A 20 -3.00 1.89 -29.30
N ASP A 21 -4.27 2.18 -29.58
CA ASP A 21 -5.38 1.23 -29.68
C ASP A 21 -5.43 0.64 -31.09
N PRO A 22 -4.92 -0.59 -31.34
CA PRO A 22 -4.87 -1.17 -32.68
C PRO A 22 -6.26 -1.51 -33.22
N ASP A 23 -7.25 -1.73 -32.35
CA ASP A 23 -8.63 -2.00 -32.77
C ASP A 23 -9.34 -0.74 -33.31
N ARG A 24 -8.83 0.45 -32.93
CA ARG A 24 -9.39 1.76 -33.32
C ARG A 24 -8.44 2.63 -34.13
N GLU A 25 -7.22 2.16 -34.36
CA GLU A 25 -6.13 2.88 -35.03
C GLU A 25 -5.87 4.29 -34.46
N GLU A 26 -6.06 4.49 -33.15
CA GLU A 26 -5.91 5.80 -32.50
C GLU A 26 -5.04 5.73 -31.23
N THR A 27 -4.44 6.86 -30.84
CA THR A 27 -3.69 6.95 -29.58
C THR A 27 -4.56 7.54 -28.48
N ARG A 28 -4.67 6.83 -27.36
CA ARG A 28 -5.53 7.19 -26.23
C ARG A 28 -4.70 7.55 -25.01
N ASP A 29 -5.13 8.59 -24.30
CA ASP A 29 -4.42 9.13 -23.13
C ASP A 29 -4.75 8.38 -21.82
N SER A 30 -5.33 7.17 -21.90
CA SER A 30 -5.65 6.32 -20.74
C SER A 30 -5.95 4.89 -21.18
N PRO A 31 -4.96 3.98 -21.18
CA PRO A 31 -5.21 2.58 -21.46
C PRO A 31 -6.16 1.97 -20.42
N PRO A 32 -6.92 0.91 -20.78
CA PRO A 32 -7.77 0.20 -19.84
C PRO A 32 -6.90 -0.48 -18.77
N TRP A 33 -6.83 0.13 -17.59
CA TRP A 33 -6.11 -0.42 -16.45
C TRP A 33 -6.90 -1.53 -15.80
N LYS A 34 -6.24 -2.65 -15.53
CA LYS A 34 -6.78 -3.67 -14.63
C LYS A 34 -6.37 -3.34 -13.19
N PRO A 35 -7.26 -3.48 -12.19
CA PRO A 35 -6.90 -3.29 -10.79
C PRO A 35 -5.69 -4.15 -10.40
N SER A 36 -4.74 -3.58 -9.65
CA SER A 36 -3.53 -4.29 -9.22
C SER A 36 -3.83 -5.50 -8.34
N ILE A 37 -4.98 -5.52 -7.63
CA ILE A 37 -5.43 -6.69 -6.86
C ILE A 37 -5.69 -7.93 -7.73
N LEU A 38 -5.96 -7.73 -9.02
CA LEU A 38 -6.14 -8.81 -10.01
C LEU A 38 -4.87 -9.08 -10.82
N MET A 39 -3.73 -8.53 -10.39
CA MET A 39 -2.44 -8.72 -11.06
C MET A 39 -2.00 -10.19 -10.93
N PRO A 40 -1.65 -10.85 -12.06
CA PRO A 40 -1.11 -12.20 -12.00
C PRO A 40 0.25 -12.19 -11.31
N ARG A 41 0.57 -13.29 -10.62
CA ARG A 41 1.83 -13.47 -9.88
C ARG A 41 3.06 -13.09 -10.71
N ALA A 42 3.11 -13.48 -11.99
CA ALA A 42 4.24 -13.19 -12.89
C ALA A 42 4.51 -11.70 -13.13
N ALA A 43 3.52 -10.82 -12.90
CA ALA A 43 3.65 -9.38 -13.07
C ALA A 43 3.94 -8.63 -11.75
N SER A 44 3.95 -9.31 -10.59
CA SER A 44 4.23 -8.66 -9.31
C SER A 44 5.66 -8.12 -9.23
N ARG A 45 5.85 -6.97 -8.57
CA ARG A 45 7.13 -6.28 -8.38
C ARG A 45 7.61 -6.21 -6.94
N LEU A 46 6.75 -6.59 -5.99
CA LEU A 46 7.05 -6.55 -4.59
C LEU A 46 6.88 -7.95 -4.01
N THR A 47 7.86 -8.36 -3.22
CA THR A 47 7.75 -9.53 -2.35
C THR A 47 7.84 -9.02 -0.92
N LEU A 48 6.77 -9.23 -0.17
CA LEU A 48 6.70 -8.89 1.25
C LEU A 48 6.91 -10.17 2.05
N THR A 49 8.06 -10.28 2.71
CA THR A 49 8.38 -11.44 3.56
C THR A 49 8.01 -11.09 4.99
N VAL A 50 6.99 -11.76 5.52
CA VAL A 50 6.52 -11.54 6.90
C VAL A 50 7.57 -12.09 7.87
N SER A 51 8.12 -11.23 8.70
CA SER A 51 9.15 -11.55 9.70
C SER A 51 8.56 -11.77 11.10
N TYR A 52 7.42 -11.17 11.41
CA TYR A 52 6.77 -11.30 12.71
C TYR A 52 5.26 -11.12 12.61
N ILE A 53 4.52 -11.88 13.42
CA ILE A 53 3.06 -11.83 13.50
C ILE A 53 2.68 -11.79 14.98
N ARG A 54 1.81 -10.86 15.37
CA ARG A 54 1.21 -10.82 16.71
C ARG A 54 -0.26 -10.51 16.66
N ALA A 55 -1.02 -11.09 17.58
CA ALA A 55 -2.37 -10.62 17.89
C ALA A 55 -2.27 -9.52 18.95
N GLN A 56 -2.90 -8.37 18.70
CA GLN A 56 -2.98 -7.27 19.67
C GLN A 56 -4.36 -6.62 19.62
N ARG A 57 -4.74 -5.89 20.68
CA ARG A 57 -5.88 -4.98 20.59
C ARG A 57 -5.52 -3.80 19.70
N LEU A 58 -6.48 -3.30 18.94
CA LEU A 58 -6.30 -2.16 18.04
C LEU A 58 -5.72 -0.94 18.75
N GLN A 59 -6.25 -0.61 19.94
CA GLN A 59 -5.85 0.57 20.70
C GLN A 59 -4.49 0.40 21.41
N ASP A 60 -3.95 -0.82 21.48
CA ASP A 60 -2.63 -1.11 22.08
C ASP A 60 -1.47 -0.84 21.10
N ILE A 61 -1.75 -0.29 19.91
CA ILE A 61 -0.72 0.09 18.94
C ILE A 61 0.26 1.12 19.52
N SER A 62 1.56 0.89 19.33
CA SER A 62 2.60 1.85 19.73
C SER A 62 2.70 3.04 18.77
N GLU A 63 3.31 4.14 19.20
CA GLU A 63 3.55 5.29 18.30
C GLU A 63 4.52 4.91 17.17
N GLU A 64 5.46 4.01 17.43
CA GLU A 64 6.44 3.51 16.47
C GLU A 64 5.78 2.63 15.41
N ASP A 65 4.85 1.76 15.81
CA ASP A 65 4.05 0.96 14.87
C ASP A 65 3.13 1.87 14.03
N ALA A 66 2.41 2.80 14.68
CA ALA A 66 1.55 3.76 13.99
C ALA A 66 2.34 4.64 13.01
N GLN A 67 3.60 4.98 13.32
CA GLN A 67 4.48 5.67 12.38
C GLN A 67 4.86 4.77 11.20
N SER A 68 5.13 3.49 11.44
CA SER A 68 5.51 2.51 10.41
C SER A 68 4.39 2.23 9.40
N GLU A 69 3.14 2.48 9.76
CA GLU A 69 1.97 2.41 8.87
C GLU A 69 1.97 3.52 7.79
N GLY A 70 2.73 4.60 7.98
CA GLY A 70 3.03 5.53 6.88
C GLY A 70 3.05 7.02 7.20
N CYS A 71 2.83 7.45 8.45
CA CYS A 71 2.96 8.86 8.79
C CYS A 71 4.40 9.29 9.05
N ILE A 72 4.66 10.58 8.91
CA ILE A 72 5.93 11.22 9.25
C ILE A 72 5.79 11.88 10.61
N ARG A 73 6.55 11.39 11.60
CA ARG A 73 6.65 12.02 12.92
C ARG A 73 7.58 13.24 12.85
N LEU A 74 7.06 14.41 13.20
CA LEU A 74 7.79 15.66 13.26
C LEU A 74 8.56 15.78 14.58
N ARG A 75 9.59 16.64 14.60
CA ARG A 75 10.35 16.96 15.84
C ARG A 75 9.48 17.51 16.97
N SER A 76 8.32 18.09 16.64
CA SER A 76 7.35 18.59 17.62
C SER A 76 6.50 17.50 18.27
N GLY A 77 6.67 16.22 17.89
CA GLY A 77 5.84 15.10 18.34
C GLY A 77 4.57 14.88 17.50
N ARG A 78 4.20 15.85 16.67
CA ARG A 78 3.06 15.78 15.74
C ARG A 78 3.31 14.80 14.59
N ALA A 79 2.25 14.29 13.99
CA ALA A 79 2.31 13.46 12.79
C ALA A 79 1.73 14.18 11.56
N VAL A 80 2.28 13.91 10.39
CA VAL A 80 1.79 14.40 9.09
C VAL A 80 1.88 13.29 8.04
N GLU A 81 1.00 13.31 7.04
CA GLU A 81 1.07 12.35 5.92
C GLU A 81 2.15 12.71 4.91
N VAL A 82 2.34 14.01 4.69
CA VAL A 82 3.31 14.55 3.74
C VAL A 82 4.11 15.65 4.41
N GLN A 83 5.41 15.68 4.12
CA GLN A 83 6.30 16.69 4.66
C GLN A 83 5.82 18.10 4.26
N GLY A 84 5.62 18.97 5.26
CA GLY A 84 5.15 20.34 5.04
C GLY A 84 3.64 20.52 5.21
N ALA A 85 2.85 19.43 5.31
CA ALA A 85 1.41 19.50 5.50
C ALA A 85 0.99 20.27 6.77
N GLN A 86 1.87 20.33 7.77
CA GLN A 86 1.66 21.09 9.00
C GLN A 86 1.46 22.59 8.76
N TYR A 87 2.05 23.17 7.71
CA TYR A 87 1.91 24.60 7.38
C TYR A 87 0.53 24.93 6.81
N ALA A 88 -0.18 23.93 6.30
CA ALA A 88 -1.57 24.03 5.87
C ALA A 88 -2.56 23.61 6.97
N GLY A 89 -2.08 23.35 8.19
CA GLY A 89 -2.91 22.90 9.31
C GLY A 89 -3.29 21.41 9.26
N ASN A 90 -2.77 20.64 8.31
CA ASN A 90 -3.02 19.20 8.21
C ASN A 90 -1.95 18.43 9.02
N TYR A 91 -2.24 18.21 10.30
CA TYR A 91 -1.39 17.48 11.22
C TYR A 91 -2.21 16.83 12.34
N TRP A 92 -1.61 15.82 12.96
CA TRP A 92 -2.16 15.11 14.12
C TRP A 92 -1.28 15.32 15.35
N GLY A 93 -1.88 15.19 16.52
CA GLY A 93 -1.18 15.37 17.80
C GLY A 93 -0.09 14.32 18.04
N SER A 94 -0.28 13.11 17.52
CA SER A 94 0.65 11.97 17.60
C SER A 94 0.40 10.97 16.45
N PRO A 95 1.33 10.05 16.18
CA PRO A 95 1.13 8.95 15.24
C PRO A 95 -0.13 8.12 15.51
N ASN A 96 -0.44 7.81 16.79
CA ASN A 96 -1.65 7.08 17.15
C ASN A 96 -2.93 7.82 16.76
N SER A 97 -2.97 9.14 16.93
CA SER A 97 -4.15 9.92 16.54
C SER A 97 -4.33 9.95 15.01
N TRP A 98 -3.24 9.95 14.24
CA TRP A 98 -3.30 9.79 12.79
C TRP A 98 -3.81 8.39 12.40
N PHE A 99 -3.24 7.34 12.99
CA PHE A 99 -3.66 5.97 12.71
C PHE A 99 -5.12 5.73 13.04
N ARG A 100 -5.63 6.30 14.14
CA ARG A 100 -7.06 6.27 14.48
C ARG A 100 -7.93 6.88 13.38
N THR A 101 -7.53 8.02 12.81
CA THR A 101 -8.28 8.68 11.73
C THR A 101 -8.35 7.76 10.51
N ILE A 102 -7.21 7.23 10.05
CA ILE A 102 -7.15 6.34 8.89
C ILE A 102 -7.95 5.05 9.12
N TRP A 103 -7.85 4.46 10.31
CA TRP A 103 -8.64 3.28 10.66
C TRP A 103 -10.15 3.55 10.52
N ALA A 104 -10.61 4.70 11.03
CA ALA A 104 -12.01 5.08 10.94
C ALA A 104 -12.47 5.40 9.51
N GLU A 105 -11.58 5.90 8.64
CA GLU A 105 -11.89 6.12 7.22
C GLU A 105 -12.09 4.80 6.46
N ILE A 106 -11.35 3.76 6.82
CA ILE A 106 -11.41 2.46 6.16
C ILE A 106 -12.56 1.60 6.72
N HIS A 107 -12.77 1.63 8.03
CA HIS A 107 -13.68 0.70 8.73
C HIS A 107 -14.95 1.36 9.27
N GLY A 108 -15.07 2.69 9.19
CA GLY A 108 -16.19 3.47 9.71
C GLY A 108 -15.88 4.16 11.04
N PRO A 109 -16.69 5.18 11.41
CA PRO A 109 -16.40 6.07 12.54
C PRO A 109 -16.35 5.37 13.91
N ASP A 110 -17.13 4.31 14.10
CA ASP A 110 -17.23 3.60 15.38
C ASP A 110 -16.19 2.47 15.53
N ALA A 111 -15.51 2.08 14.43
CA ALA A 111 -14.62 0.93 14.39
C ALA A 111 -13.41 1.06 15.33
N TRP A 112 -12.98 2.28 15.64
CA TRP A 112 -11.91 2.51 16.62
C TRP A 112 -12.36 2.16 18.04
N THR A 113 -13.61 2.50 18.39
CA THR A 113 -14.17 2.33 19.72
C THR A 113 -14.41 0.86 20.06
N GLU A 114 -14.71 0.03 19.04
CA GLU A 114 -14.86 -1.42 19.20
C GLU A 114 -13.59 -2.11 19.73
N ASN A 115 -12.42 -1.49 19.50
CA ASN A 115 -11.11 -2.01 19.91
C ASN A 115 -10.93 -3.51 19.61
N PRO A 116 -11.11 -3.95 18.35
CA PRO A 116 -11.05 -5.37 18.01
C PRO A 116 -9.65 -5.95 18.22
N TRP A 117 -9.58 -7.28 18.25
CA TRP A 117 -8.31 -7.99 18.07
C TRP A 117 -7.90 -7.91 16.60
N VAL A 118 -6.65 -7.49 16.37
CA VAL A 118 -6.06 -7.37 15.04
C VAL A 118 -4.78 -8.19 14.96
N TRP A 119 -4.45 -8.64 13.75
CA TRP A 119 -3.16 -9.21 13.43
C TRP A 119 -2.22 -8.11 12.97
N ALA A 120 -1.22 -7.77 13.78
CA ALA A 120 -0.15 -6.88 13.38
C ALA A 120 0.98 -7.69 12.74
N LEU A 121 1.37 -7.27 11.52
CA LEU A 121 2.37 -7.96 10.70
C LEU A 121 3.58 -7.05 10.54
N THR A 122 4.77 -7.59 10.81
CA THR A 122 6.04 -6.96 10.41
C THR A 122 6.57 -7.72 9.21
N PHE A 123 7.04 -7.00 8.20
CA PHE A 123 7.57 -7.60 6.98
C PHE A 123 8.76 -6.82 6.43
N THR A 124 9.58 -7.51 5.63
CA THR A 124 10.62 -6.90 4.82
C THR A 124 10.14 -6.77 3.38
N VAL A 125 10.58 -5.72 2.69
CA VAL A 125 10.19 -5.44 1.31
C VAL A 125 11.35 -5.78 0.38
N GLU A 126 11.12 -6.68 -0.56
CA GLU A 126 12.02 -6.91 -1.69
C GLU A 126 11.38 -6.36 -2.97
N GLN A 127 12.09 -5.47 -3.67
CA GLN A 127 11.67 -4.84 -4.92
C GLN A 127 11.80 -5.78 -6.13
N ARG A 128 11.30 -7.01 -5.99
CA ARG A 128 11.32 -8.04 -7.03
C ARG A 128 10.16 -9.01 -6.87
N ASN A 129 9.93 -9.76 -7.93
CA ASN A 129 8.97 -10.86 -7.95
C ASN A 129 9.41 -12.01 -7.03
N ILE A 130 8.44 -12.65 -6.37
CA ILE A 130 8.68 -13.77 -5.45
C ILE A 130 9.28 -15.00 -6.13
N ASP A 131 9.00 -15.22 -7.42
CA ASP A 131 9.59 -16.34 -8.16
C ASP A 131 11.08 -16.10 -8.42
N ALA A 132 11.49 -14.84 -8.61
CA ALA A 132 12.91 -14.47 -8.66
C ALA A 132 13.59 -14.55 -7.29
N ALA A 133 12.91 -14.13 -6.22
CA ALA A 133 13.42 -14.22 -4.86
C ALA A 133 13.66 -15.67 -4.39
N ARG A 134 12.80 -16.62 -4.81
CA ARG A 134 12.91 -18.04 -4.45
C ARG A 134 14.07 -18.77 -5.15
N GLN A 135 14.44 -18.35 -6.35
CA GLN A 135 15.51 -19.00 -7.11
C GLN A 135 16.91 -18.76 -6.50
N GLU A 136 17.09 -17.64 -5.80
CA GLU A 136 18.35 -17.30 -5.12
C GLU A 136 18.52 -18.10 -3.81
N ASN A 137 17.46 -18.29 -3.03
CA ASN A 137 17.53 -19.04 -1.77
C ASN A 137 17.72 -20.56 -1.95
N ALA A 138 17.66 -21.05 -3.19
CA ALA A 138 17.84 -22.46 -3.53
C ALA A 138 19.22 -22.79 -4.15
N ALA A 139 20.08 -21.77 -4.30
CA ALA A 139 21.46 -21.88 -4.77
C ALA A 139 22.45 -21.79 -3.60
#